data_AF-A0A7C4W019-F1
#
_entry.id   AF-A0A7C4W019-F1
#
_cell.length_a   1.000
_cell.length_b   1.000
_cell.length_c   1.000
_cell.angle_alpha   90.00
_cell.angle_beta   90.00
_cell.angle_gamma   90.00
#
_symmetry.space_group_name_H-M   'P 1'
#
loop_
_entity.id
_entity.type
_entity.pdbx_description
1 polymer ?
#
loop_
_entity_poly.entity_id
_entity_poly.type
_entity_poly.pdbx_seq_one_letter_code
_entity_poly.pdbx_strand_id
1 'polypeptide(L)'
;MNKQTVLWLAGAAVAALGAVCVWQARQIARLEVRGGVLSVPAAVSANAAQRASPRPAAADETARREARQPSPAPEAPADRPATNPPAARDAAAAASRPAAEAPMAGLAKMIRNPGLKDMLRAQQKAQLEITYGPLLKYLQLSDEDLETFKQLLLDKQMRLVDLSLEMMDGAAAAGSEERKRQLARLGEAAKEQDDRIKAFLGEDDFAVYREFEETQPERLHVKLFKETLAPEEALSDEQEHALILALHEERKKLPQAFMNRETPPDPATFDAASVSNRVALIGRWYESGLQRAAEILTPNQLAQYRRSLEQQRAMSEMGLKMAAQMFGARPSEPAQPPAP
;
A
#
# COMPACT_ATOMS: atom_id res chain seq x y z
N MET A 1 16.83 9.02 -26.35
CA MET A 1 17.05 8.52 -24.96
C MET A 1 17.56 7.10 -25.04
N ASN A 2 18.64 6.75 -24.35
CA ASN A 2 19.34 5.47 -24.56
C ASN A 2 18.65 4.29 -23.83
N LYS A 3 18.77 3.08 -24.41
CA LYS A 3 18.13 1.86 -23.86
C LYS A 3 18.57 1.54 -22.43
N GLN A 4 19.83 1.79 -22.09
CA GLN A 4 20.34 1.65 -20.71
C GLN A 4 19.64 2.62 -19.74
N THR A 5 19.37 3.86 -20.13
CA THR A 5 18.68 4.85 -19.27
C THR A 5 17.25 4.42 -18.98
N VAL A 6 16.55 3.80 -19.94
CA VAL A 6 15.20 3.25 -19.76
C VAL A 6 15.21 2.07 -18.79
N LEU A 7 16.17 1.15 -18.92
CA LEU A 7 16.35 0.01 -18.01
C LEU A 7 16.63 0.46 -16.56
N TRP A 8 17.48 1.47 -16.35
CA TRP A 8 17.75 2.02 -15.02
C TRP A 8 16.54 2.75 -14.42
N LEU A 9 15.76 3.49 -15.20
CA LEU A 9 14.55 4.18 -14.72
C LEU A 9 13.42 3.19 -14.36
N ALA A 10 13.26 2.11 -15.11
CA ALA A 10 12.35 1.02 -14.73
C ALA A 10 12.79 0.36 -13.41
N GLY A 11 14.10 0.09 -13.26
CA GLY A 11 14.68 -0.38 -12.01
C GLY A 11 14.43 0.56 -10.84
N ALA A 12 14.57 1.89 -11.04
CA ALA A 12 14.31 2.89 -9.99
C ALA A 12 12.84 2.97 -9.57
N ALA A 13 11.88 2.85 -10.51
CA ALA A 13 10.46 2.82 -10.20
C ALA A 13 10.06 1.55 -9.42
N VAL A 14 10.56 0.38 -9.83
CA VAL A 14 10.37 -0.89 -9.11
C VAL A 14 11.08 -0.86 -7.74
N ALA A 15 12.25 -0.23 -7.62
CA ALA A 15 12.93 -0.02 -6.35
C ALA A 15 12.20 0.97 -5.44
N ALA A 16 11.50 1.98 -5.97
CA ALA A 16 10.69 2.91 -5.18
C ALA A 16 9.41 2.25 -4.65
N LEU A 17 8.67 1.52 -5.50
CA LEU A 17 7.53 0.69 -5.07
C LEU A 17 8.00 -0.40 -4.10
N GLY A 18 9.09 -1.08 -4.39
CA GLY A 18 9.74 -2.05 -3.51
C GLY A 18 10.14 -1.44 -2.17
N ALA A 19 10.67 -0.21 -2.15
CA ALA A 19 11.01 0.50 -0.92
C ALA A 19 9.76 0.89 -0.11
N VAL A 20 8.65 1.30 -0.75
CA VAL A 20 7.37 1.56 -0.08
C VAL A 20 6.80 0.26 0.51
N CYS A 21 6.78 -0.84 -0.26
CA CYS A 21 6.31 -2.14 0.23
C CYS A 21 7.20 -2.71 1.34
N VAL A 22 8.53 -2.57 1.25
CA VAL A 22 9.48 -2.98 2.30
C VAL A 22 9.39 -2.06 3.53
N TRP A 23 9.05 -0.78 3.35
CA TRP A 23 8.77 0.13 4.46
C TRP A 23 7.45 -0.23 5.16
N GLN A 24 6.38 -0.49 4.42
CA GLN A 24 5.11 -1.00 4.96
C GLN A 24 5.30 -2.36 5.66
N ALA A 25 6.00 -3.32 5.04
CA ALA A 25 6.31 -4.61 5.64
C ALA A 25 7.16 -4.47 6.92
N ARG A 26 8.08 -3.50 6.96
CA ARG A 26 8.84 -3.17 8.19
C ARG A 26 7.99 -2.47 9.25
N GLN A 27 6.93 -1.74 8.90
CA GLN A 27 5.97 -1.24 9.88
C GLN A 27 5.10 -2.38 10.42
N ILE A 28 4.61 -3.30 9.56
CA ILE A 28 3.87 -4.49 9.96
C ILE A 28 4.72 -5.35 10.93
N ALA A 29 5.96 -5.68 10.58
CA ALA A 29 6.86 -6.43 11.45
C ALA A 29 7.18 -5.70 12.78
N ARG A 30 7.18 -4.35 12.81
CA ARG A 30 7.29 -3.58 14.06
C ARG A 30 6.02 -3.62 14.91
N LEU A 31 4.85 -3.68 14.28
CA LEU A 31 3.57 -3.88 14.95
C LEU A 31 3.46 -5.30 15.50
N GLU A 32 3.95 -6.33 14.79
CA GLU A 32 4.04 -7.71 15.29
C GLU A 32 5.01 -7.83 16.47
N VAL A 33 6.19 -7.20 16.41
CA VAL A 33 7.15 -7.17 17.53
C VAL A 33 6.60 -6.40 18.75
N ARG A 34 5.70 -5.42 18.56
CA ARG A 34 4.92 -4.81 19.66
C ARG A 34 3.71 -5.64 20.09
N GLY A 35 3.14 -6.43 19.18
CA GLY A 35 1.96 -7.29 19.40
C GLY A 35 2.28 -8.64 20.04
N GLY A 36 3.55 -9.07 20.07
CA GLY A 36 4.02 -10.35 20.63
C GLY A 36 3.79 -10.58 22.13
N VAL A 37 3.08 -9.67 22.82
CA VAL A 37 2.62 -9.82 24.22
C VAL A 37 1.09 -10.01 24.30
N LEU A 38 0.35 -9.85 23.19
CA LEU A 38 -1.09 -10.09 23.09
C LEU A 38 -1.39 -11.47 22.48
N SER A 39 -0.90 -12.52 23.15
CA SER A 39 -1.54 -13.84 23.06
C SER A 39 -2.99 -13.70 23.54
N VAL A 40 -3.95 -13.80 22.62
CA VAL A 40 -5.38 -13.60 22.91
C VAL A 40 -5.83 -14.56 24.03
N PRO A 41 -6.25 -14.07 25.21
CA PRO A 41 -6.81 -14.94 26.23
C PRO A 41 -8.18 -15.46 25.76
N ALA A 42 -8.41 -16.77 25.88
CA ALA A 42 -9.61 -17.45 25.39
C ALA A 42 -10.95 -17.04 26.07
N ALA A 43 -10.93 -16.02 26.93
CA ALA A 43 -12.09 -15.50 27.66
C ALA A 43 -13.14 -14.82 26.76
N VAL A 44 -12.76 -14.30 25.58
CA VAL A 44 -13.69 -13.60 24.68
C VAL A 44 -14.74 -14.55 24.09
N SER A 45 -14.37 -15.78 23.74
CA SER A 45 -15.31 -16.79 23.23
C SER A 45 -16.29 -17.30 24.30
N ALA A 46 -15.92 -17.24 25.59
CA ALA A 46 -16.79 -17.71 26.68
C ALA A 46 -18.02 -16.80 26.88
N ASN A 47 -17.84 -15.48 26.81
CA ASN A 47 -18.93 -14.51 27.03
C ASN A 47 -20.00 -14.50 25.93
N ALA A 48 -19.67 -14.92 24.71
CA ALA A 48 -20.63 -15.00 23.60
C ALA A 48 -21.61 -16.18 23.78
N ALA A 49 -21.10 -17.34 24.19
CA ALA A 49 -21.92 -18.56 24.37
C ALA A 49 -22.92 -18.45 25.54
N GLN A 50 -22.59 -17.66 26.58
CA GLN A 50 -23.35 -17.66 27.84
C GLN A 50 -24.59 -16.73 27.86
N ARG A 51 -24.89 -16.02 26.76
CA ARG A 51 -26.11 -15.20 26.61
C ARG A 51 -27.25 -15.85 25.81
N ALA A 52 -27.05 -17.05 25.28
CA ALA A 52 -27.98 -17.70 24.35
C ALA A 52 -28.48 -19.07 24.85
N SER A 53 -29.22 -19.10 25.98
CA SER A 53 -30.03 -20.27 26.38
C SER A 53 -31.15 -19.88 27.36
N PRO A 54 -32.40 -20.36 27.16
CA PRO A 54 -33.51 -20.14 28.08
C PRO A 54 -33.43 -21.04 29.32
N ARG A 55 -34.10 -20.63 30.39
CA ARG A 55 -34.06 -21.28 31.72
C ARG A 55 -35.32 -22.13 32.00
N PRO A 56 -35.19 -23.46 32.16
CA PRO A 56 -36.09 -24.28 32.96
C PRO A 56 -35.53 -24.48 34.39
N ALA A 57 -36.16 -25.33 35.22
CA ALA A 57 -35.87 -25.43 36.65
C ALA A 57 -35.83 -26.88 37.20
N ALA A 58 -35.25 -27.02 38.40
CA ALA A 58 -35.32 -28.13 39.37
C ALA A 58 -34.49 -29.42 39.14
N ALA A 59 -34.22 -30.11 40.27
CA ALA A 59 -33.45 -31.36 40.49
C ALA A 59 -31.93 -31.29 40.15
N ASP A 60 -30.98 -31.76 40.97
CA ASP A 60 -30.72 -33.08 41.61
C ASP A 60 -30.33 -34.19 40.60
N GLU A 61 -29.38 -35.10 40.86
CA GLU A 61 -28.58 -35.39 42.08
C GLU A 61 -27.22 -36.07 41.71
N THR A 62 -26.18 -35.93 42.55
CA THR A 62 -24.99 -36.83 42.75
C THR A 62 -24.11 -37.38 41.60
N ALA A 63 -22.81 -37.60 41.94
CA ALA A 63 -21.92 -38.68 41.46
C ALA A 63 -21.39 -38.62 40.00
N ARG A 64 -20.21 -39.18 39.64
CA ARG A 64 -19.12 -39.80 40.43
C ARG A 64 -17.74 -39.72 39.71
N ARG A 65 -16.70 -39.43 40.50
CA ARG A 65 -15.36 -40.10 40.56
C ARG A 65 -14.63 -40.62 39.29
N GLU A 66 -13.32 -40.30 39.24
CA GLU A 66 -12.17 -41.18 38.88
C GLU A 66 -12.05 -41.67 37.41
N ALA A 67 -10.90 -41.70 36.73
CA ALA A 67 -9.50 -41.29 37.02
C ALA A 67 -8.80 -40.91 35.66
N ARG A 68 -7.47 -40.88 35.41
CA ARG A 68 -6.23 -41.28 36.11
C ARG A 68 -5.02 -40.43 35.62
N GLN A 69 -3.79 -40.96 35.67
CA GLN A 69 -2.53 -40.33 35.20
C GLN A 69 -1.64 -41.42 34.48
N PRO A 70 -0.30 -41.31 34.29
CA PRO A 70 0.30 -40.81 33.04
C PRO A 70 1.53 -41.62 32.47
N SER A 71 2.01 -41.26 31.26
CA SER A 71 3.41 -41.46 30.77
C SER A 71 3.95 -42.91 30.66
N PRO A 72 5.20 -43.21 30.20
CA PRO A 72 6.28 -42.37 29.62
C PRO A 72 6.78 -42.84 28.22
N ALA A 73 7.90 -42.28 27.73
CA ALA A 73 8.74 -42.79 26.62
C ALA A 73 9.90 -43.67 27.15
N PRO A 74 10.77 -44.33 26.33
CA PRO A 74 11.93 -43.63 25.72
C PRO A 74 12.56 -44.23 24.42
N GLU A 75 13.70 -43.63 24.02
CA GLU A 75 14.88 -44.23 23.31
C GLU A 75 14.91 -44.53 21.79
N ALA A 76 16.17 -44.67 21.29
CA ALA A 76 16.61 -44.88 19.91
C ALA A 76 17.84 -45.84 19.92
N PRO A 77 18.33 -46.35 18.76
CA PRO A 77 19.50 -45.71 18.14
C PRO A 77 19.50 -45.78 16.58
N ALA A 78 20.66 -45.59 15.95
CA ALA A 78 20.86 -45.42 14.50
C ALA A 78 21.68 -46.55 13.85
N ASP A 79 21.76 -46.58 12.51
CA ASP A 79 22.88 -47.20 11.79
C ASP A 79 23.16 -46.55 10.41
N ARG A 80 24.30 -46.88 9.79
CA ARG A 80 24.77 -46.48 8.43
C ARG A 80 25.42 -47.69 7.73
N PRO A 81 25.44 -47.69 6.38
CA PRO A 81 26.75 -47.63 5.71
C PRO A 81 26.76 -46.74 4.45
N ALA A 82 27.92 -46.63 3.79
CA ALA A 82 28.13 -45.81 2.59
C ALA A 82 29.04 -46.49 1.56
N THR A 83 28.86 -46.17 0.27
CA THR A 83 29.77 -46.53 -0.84
C THR A 83 29.79 -45.44 -1.93
N ASN A 84 30.90 -45.32 -2.66
CA ASN A 84 31.20 -44.29 -3.68
C ASN A 84 32.52 -44.67 -4.42
N PRO A 85 32.93 -44.04 -5.55
CA PRO A 85 32.17 -43.32 -6.59
C PRO A 85 32.10 -44.22 -7.87
N PRO A 86 32.96 -44.19 -8.94
CA PRO A 86 33.89 -43.20 -9.53
C PRO A 86 33.64 -42.87 -11.04
N ALA A 87 34.15 -41.70 -11.50
CA ALA A 87 34.56 -41.34 -12.88
C ALA A 87 33.49 -41.34 -14.03
N ALA A 88 33.65 -40.61 -15.15
CA ALA A 88 34.38 -39.36 -15.43
C ALA A 88 33.84 -38.72 -16.75
N ARG A 89 34.13 -37.42 -16.94
CA ARG A 89 34.14 -36.61 -18.18
C ARG A 89 33.30 -37.09 -19.39
N ASP A 90 32.43 -36.22 -19.88
CA ASP A 90 32.62 -35.71 -21.26
C ASP A 90 32.04 -34.30 -21.44
N ALA A 91 32.33 -33.67 -22.59
CA ALA A 91 31.95 -32.29 -22.89
C ALA A 91 31.22 -32.14 -24.25
N ALA A 92 30.75 -30.92 -24.54
CA ALA A 92 30.17 -30.48 -25.82
C ALA A 92 28.79 -31.06 -26.22
N ALA A 93 27.73 -30.45 -25.68
CA ALA A 93 26.42 -30.36 -26.33
C ALA A 93 25.83 -28.95 -26.16
N ALA A 94 26.19 -28.02 -27.05
CA ALA A 94 25.74 -26.63 -27.00
C ALA A 94 24.31 -26.47 -27.55
N ALA A 95 23.32 -27.00 -26.84
CA ALA A 95 21.90 -26.84 -27.17
C ALA A 95 21.36 -25.50 -26.62
N SER A 96 20.69 -24.76 -27.49
CA SER A 96 20.11 -23.43 -27.27
C SER A 96 19.50 -23.20 -25.89
N ARG A 97 20.16 -22.40 -25.04
CA ARG A 97 19.49 -21.78 -23.90
C ARG A 97 18.38 -20.87 -24.45
N PRO A 98 17.11 -20.98 -23.99
CA PRO A 98 16.13 -19.94 -24.28
C PRO A 98 16.65 -18.61 -23.73
N ALA A 99 16.33 -17.51 -24.43
CA ALA A 99 16.69 -16.18 -23.95
C ALA A 99 16.14 -16.00 -22.52
N ALA A 100 17.00 -15.57 -21.60
CA ALA A 100 16.61 -15.43 -20.20
C ALA A 100 15.41 -14.48 -20.08
N GLU A 101 14.24 -15.01 -19.69
CA GLU A 101 13.07 -14.19 -19.37
C GLU A 101 13.51 -13.12 -18.37
N ALA A 102 13.32 -11.84 -18.71
CA ALA A 102 13.67 -10.75 -17.79
C ALA A 102 12.94 -11.01 -16.45
N PRO A 103 13.57 -10.76 -15.28
CA PRO A 103 13.01 -11.22 -13.99
C PRO A 103 11.59 -10.71 -13.70
N MET A 104 11.18 -9.59 -14.30
CA MET A 104 9.81 -9.06 -14.26
C MET A 104 8.78 -9.92 -15.03
N ALA A 105 9.17 -10.56 -16.13
CA ALA A 105 8.28 -11.39 -16.96
C ALA A 105 7.93 -12.71 -16.25
N GLY A 106 8.91 -13.33 -15.57
CA GLY A 106 8.65 -14.48 -14.69
C GLY A 106 7.67 -14.15 -13.56
N LEU A 107 7.79 -12.96 -12.97
CA LEU A 107 6.86 -12.46 -11.96
C LEU A 107 5.43 -12.24 -12.52
N ALA A 108 5.30 -11.59 -13.69
CA ALA A 108 3.99 -11.39 -14.33
C ALA A 108 3.30 -12.72 -14.69
N LYS A 109 4.08 -13.71 -15.15
CA LYS A 109 3.64 -15.09 -15.41
C LYS A 109 3.20 -15.83 -14.14
N MET A 110 3.83 -15.53 -13.00
CA MET A 110 3.46 -16.06 -11.69
C MET A 110 2.15 -15.44 -11.17
N ILE A 111 1.98 -14.11 -11.28
CA ILE A 111 0.75 -13.39 -10.87
C ILE A 111 -0.47 -13.80 -11.73
N ARG A 112 -0.24 -14.31 -12.94
CA ARG A 112 -1.28 -14.92 -13.79
C ARG A 112 -1.74 -16.32 -13.35
N ASN A 113 -1.07 -16.96 -12.39
CA ASN A 113 -1.53 -18.25 -11.86
C ASN A 113 -2.85 -18.05 -11.08
N PRO A 114 -3.91 -18.84 -11.34
CA PRO A 114 -5.21 -18.65 -10.69
C PRO A 114 -5.13 -18.74 -9.17
N GLY A 115 -4.41 -19.72 -8.61
CA GLY A 115 -4.25 -19.83 -7.16
C GLY A 115 -3.50 -18.66 -6.52
N LEU A 116 -2.63 -17.97 -7.26
CA LEU A 116 -2.00 -16.74 -6.79
C LEU A 116 -2.91 -15.52 -6.96
N LYS A 117 -3.78 -15.48 -7.98
CA LYS A 117 -4.87 -14.49 -8.07
C LYS A 117 -5.88 -14.64 -6.93
N ASP A 118 -6.25 -15.86 -6.56
CA ASP A 118 -7.18 -16.12 -5.45
C ASP A 118 -6.56 -15.71 -4.11
N MET A 119 -5.29 -16.04 -3.87
CA MET A 119 -4.53 -15.58 -2.70
C MET A 119 -4.43 -14.06 -2.65
N LEU A 120 -4.11 -13.41 -3.79
CA LEU A 120 -4.08 -11.95 -3.90
C LEU A 120 -5.46 -11.33 -3.64
N ARG A 121 -6.53 -11.91 -4.17
CA ARG A 121 -7.91 -11.44 -3.97
C ARG A 121 -8.33 -11.53 -2.50
N ALA A 122 -7.95 -12.60 -1.80
CA ALA A 122 -8.16 -12.74 -0.36
C ALA A 122 -7.35 -11.69 0.44
N GLN A 123 -6.08 -11.48 0.09
CA GLN A 123 -5.23 -10.44 0.69
C GLN A 123 -5.81 -9.04 0.49
N GLN A 124 -6.28 -8.73 -0.73
CA GLN A 124 -6.90 -7.45 -1.02
C GLN A 124 -8.22 -7.27 -0.27
N LYS A 125 -9.07 -8.30 -0.11
CA LYS A 125 -10.28 -8.18 0.72
C LYS A 125 -9.96 -7.74 2.16
N ALA A 126 -8.95 -8.34 2.79
CA ALA A 126 -8.50 -7.93 4.12
C ALA A 126 -7.96 -6.49 4.13
N GLN A 127 -7.22 -6.07 3.09
CA GLN A 127 -6.76 -4.69 2.95
C GLN A 127 -7.91 -3.71 2.73
N LEU A 128 -8.97 -4.08 2.00
CA LEU A 128 -10.16 -3.25 1.82
C LEU A 128 -10.88 -2.99 3.14
N GLU A 129 -11.04 -3.98 4.01
CA GLU A 129 -11.66 -3.79 5.32
C GLU A 129 -10.84 -2.86 6.23
N ILE A 130 -9.50 -2.90 6.12
CA ILE A 130 -8.60 -1.97 6.82
C ILE A 130 -8.68 -0.54 6.25
N THR A 131 -8.79 -0.39 4.92
CA THR A 131 -8.74 0.91 4.22
C THR A 131 -10.10 1.62 4.20
N TYR A 132 -11.19 0.88 3.96
CA TYR A 132 -12.55 1.39 3.83
C TYR A 132 -13.40 1.21 5.08
N GLY A 133 -12.94 0.49 6.11
CA GLY A 133 -13.68 0.26 7.36
C GLY A 133 -14.41 1.48 7.95
N PRO A 134 -13.86 2.72 7.92
CA PRO A 134 -14.60 3.92 8.33
C PRO A 134 -15.78 4.26 7.41
N LEU A 135 -15.62 4.16 6.08
CA LEU A 135 -16.71 4.34 5.11
C LEU A 135 -17.80 3.27 5.27
N LEU A 136 -17.40 2.00 5.43
CA LEU A 136 -18.33 0.88 5.58
C LEU A 136 -19.24 1.03 6.81
N LYS A 137 -18.75 1.69 7.87
CA LYS A 137 -19.56 2.07 9.04
C LYS A 137 -20.48 3.28 8.78
N TYR A 138 -20.04 4.22 7.94
CA TYR A 138 -20.78 5.45 7.66
C TYR A 138 -21.99 5.19 6.74
N LEU A 139 -21.82 4.37 5.69
CA LEU A 139 -22.86 4.07 4.70
C LEU A 139 -24.02 3.20 5.27
N GLN A 140 -23.84 2.57 6.44
CA GLN A 140 -24.88 1.79 7.15
C GLN A 140 -25.65 0.76 6.30
N LEU A 141 -24.97 0.22 5.27
CA LEU A 141 -25.49 -0.81 4.37
C LEU A 141 -25.92 -2.07 5.14
N SER A 142 -26.89 -2.82 4.60
CA SER A 142 -27.23 -4.16 5.12
C SER A 142 -26.05 -5.12 4.96
N ASP A 143 -26.02 -6.26 5.67
CA ASP A 143 -24.92 -7.23 5.54
C ASP A 143 -24.75 -7.76 4.11
N GLU A 144 -25.84 -7.89 3.34
CA GLU A 144 -25.83 -8.32 1.94
C GLU A 144 -25.35 -7.21 0.99
N ASP A 145 -25.80 -5.98 1.21
CA ASP A 145 -25.36 -4.80 0.46
C ASP A 145 -23.88 -4.47 0.73
N LEU A 146 -23.45 -4.65 1.98
CA LEU A 146 -22.09 -4.43 2.45
C LEU A 146 -21.09 -5.39 1.77
N GLU A 147 -21.42 -6.68 1.69
CA GLU A 147 -20.59 -7.65 0.97
C GLU A 147 -20.63 -7.42 -0.55
N THR A 148 -21.76 -7.00 -1.10
CA THR A 148 -21.87 -6.58 -2.52
C THR A 148 -20.98 -5.37 -2.81
N PHE A 149 -20.95 -4.36 -1.92
CA PHE A 149 -20.09 -3.19 -2.05
C PHE A 149 -18.61 -3.53 -1.90
N LYS A 150 -18.23 -4.35 -0.90
CA LYS A 150 -16.85 -4.88 -0.76
C LYS A 150 -16.41 -5.61 -2.03
N GLN A 151 -17.30 -6.41 -2.64
CA GLN A 151 -17.03 -7.13 -3.89
C GLN A 151 -16.82 -6.17 -5.08
N LEU A 152 -17.59 -5.08 -5.19
CA LEU A 152 -17.38 -4.04 -6.20
C LEU A 152 -16.04 -3.30 -6.03
N LEU A 153 -15.68 -2.92 -4.79
CA LEU A 153 -14.37 -2.33 -4.49
C LEU A 153 -13.21 -3.28 -4.85
N LEU A 154 -13.39 -4.58 -4.60
CA LEU A 154 -12.42 -5.62 -4.90
C LEU A 154 -12.27 -5.86 -6.42
N ASP A 155 -13.36 -5.82 -7.17
CA ASP A 155 -13.33 -5.90 -8.63
C ASP A 155 -12.66 -4.65 -9.25
N LYS A 156 -12.96 -3.44 -8.75
CA LYS A 156 -12.27 -2.20 -9.12
C LYS A 156 -10.76 -2.30 -8.90
N GLN A 157 -10.34 -2.77 -7.72
CA GLN A 157 -8.92 -2.92 -7.39
C GLN A 157 -8.23 -4.01 -8.22
N MET A 158 -8.87 -5.17 -8.42
CA MET A 158 -8.32 -6.25 -9.24
C MET A 158 -8.24 -5.86 -10.73
N ARG A 159 -9.16 -5.03 -11.24
CA ARG A 159 -9.07 -4.49 -12.60
C ARG A 159 -7.86 -3.58 -12.79
N LEU A 160 -7.51 -2.77 -11.79
CA LEU A 160 -6.27 -1.97 -11.78
C LEU A 160 -5.01 -2.85 -11.75
N VAL A 161 -5.03 -3.98 -11.03
CA VAL A 161 -3.92 -4.97 -11.06
C VAL A 161 -3.77 -5.57 -12.46
N ASP A 162 -4.86 -6.03 -13.08
CA ASP A 162 -4.80 -6.62 -14.42
C ASP A 162 -4.35 -5.59 -15.49
N LEU A 163 -4.85 -4.35 -15.44
CA LEU A 163 -4.37 -3.27 -16.32
C LEU A 163 -2.90 -2.92 -16.07
N SER A 164 -2.41 -3.01 -14.82
CA SER A 164 -0.98 -2.81 -14.51
C SER A 164 -0.11 -3.93 -15.11
N LEU A 165 -0.60 -5.17 -15.16
CA LEU A 165 0.08 -6.30 -15.81
C LEU A 165 0.05 -6.16 -17.34
N GLU A 166 -1.09 -5.77 -17.93
CA GLU A 166 -1.21 -5.42 -19.36
C GLU A 166 -0.18 -4.34 -19.74
N MET A 167 -0.06 -3.29 -18.91
CA MET A 167 0.94 -2.23 -19.11
C MET A 167 2.37 -2.71 -18.93
N MET A 168 2.67 -3.60 -17.99
CA MET A 168 4.02 -4.14 -17.78
C MET A 168 4.51 -4.96 -19.00
N ASP A 169 3.65 -5.78 -19.60
CA ASP A 169 4.00 -6.50 -20.82
C ASP A 169 4.17 -5.56 -22.02
N GLY A 170 3.27 -4.56 -22.15
CA GLY A 170 3.33 -3.56 -23.23
C GLY A 170 4.47 -2.55 -23.10
N ALA A 171 4.96 -2.29 -21.88
CA ALA A 171 5.96 -1.25 -21.59
C ALA A 171 7.31 -1.48 -22.26
N ALA A 172 7.63 -2.72 -22.64
CA ALA A 172 8.86 -3.06 -23.37
C ALA A 172 8.89 -2.52 -24.82
N ALA A 173 7.72 -2.16 -25.39
CA ALA A 173 7.58 -1.73 -26.79
C ALA A 173 6.80 -0.42 -27.00
N ALA A 174 6.08 0.09 -26.00
CA ALA A 174 5.15 1.21 -26.15
C ALA A 174 5.83 2.59 -26.39
N GLY A 175 5.63 3.15 -27.59
CA GLY A 175 5.85 4.57 -27.90
C GLY A 175 4.81 5.49 -27.26
N SER A 176 4.87 6.80 -27.55
CA SER A 176 4.01 7.82 -26.92
C SER A 176 2.51 7.54 -27.08
N GLU A 177 2.07 7.19 -28.29
CA GLU A 177 0.65 7.00 -28.59
C GLU A 177 0.08 5.73 -27.96
N GLU A 178 0.87 4.67 -27.85
CA GLU A 178 0.42 3.45 -27.18
C GLU A 178 0.35 3.65 -25.66
N ARG A 179 1.26 4.44 -25.08
CA ARG A 179 1.14 4.86 -23.67
C ARG A 179 -0.09 5.76 -23.42
N LYS A 180 -0.44 6.66 -24.35
CA LYS A 180 -1.71 7.42 -24.26
C LYS A 180 -2.92 6.50 -24.30
N ARG A 181 -2.94 5.48 -25.17
CA ARG A 181 -4.04 4.50 -25.26
C ARG A 181 -4.17 3.66 -23.98
N GLN A 182 -3.05 3.27 -23.38
CA GLN A 182 -3.05 2.57 -22.08
C GLN A 182 -3.62 3.45 -20.96
N LEU A 183 -3.25 4.73 -20.91
CA LEU A 183 -3.83 5.71 -19.96
C LEU A 183 -5.32 5.96 -20.22
N ALA A 184 -5.76 6.02 -21.48
CA ALA A 184 -7.18 6.12 -21.81
C ALA A 184 -7.98 4.91 -21.30
N ARG A 185 -7.50 3.68 -21.54
CA ARG A 185 -8.13 2.45 -21.01
C ARG A 185 -8.19 2.39 -19.49
N LEU A 186 -7.17 2.92 -18.79
CA LEU A 186 -7.20 3.06 -17.33
C LEU A 186 -8.34 4.00 -16.91
N GLY A 187 -8.49 5.15 -17.56
CA GLY A 187 -9.58 6.10 -17.29
C GLY A 187 -10.97 5.55 -17.61
N GLU A 188 -11.11 4.85 -18.74
CA GLU A 188 -12.36 4.16 -19.14
C GLU A 188 -12.75 3.08 -18.13
N ALA A 189 -11.82 2.21 -17.74
CA ALA A 189 -12.07 1.15 -16.77
C ALA A 189 -12.32 1.68 -15.35
N ALA A 190 -11.62 2.75 -14.92
CA ALA A 190 -11.90 3.41 -13.66
C ALA A 190 -13.32 4.02 -13.65
N LYS A 191 -13.74 4.65 -14.75
CA LYS A 191 -15.09 5.18 -14.89
C LYS A 191 -16.15 4.07 -14.90
N GLU A 192 -15.95 2.97 -15.63
CA GLU A 192 -16.89 1.84 -15.67
C GLU A 192 -17.17 1.27 -14.26
N GLN A 193 -16.13 1.18 -13.43
CA GLN A 193 -16.25 0.70 -12.06
C GLN A 193 -16.91 1.73 -11.13
N ASP A 194 -16.62 3.02 -11.30
CA ASP A 194 -17.31 4.10 -10.58
C ASP A 194 -18.79 4.21 -10.97
N ASP A 195 -19.14 4.11 -12.25
CA ASP A 195 -20.52 4.09 -12.74
C ASP A 195 -21.29 2.87 -12.16
N ARG A 196 -20.63 1.71 -12.03
CA ARG A 196 -21.19 0.51 -11.36
C ARG A 196 -21.41 0.71 -9.86
N ILE A 197 -20.44 1.32 -9.16
CA ILE A 197 -20.57 1.62 -7.72
C ILE A 197 -21.67 2.66 -7.50
N LYS A 198 -21.78 3.68 -8.37
CA LYS A 198 -22.85 4.66 -8.35
C LYS A 198 -24.22 4.06 -8.59
N ALA A 199 -24.35 3.13 -9.55
CA ALA A 199 -25.61 2.43 -9.81
C ALA A 199 -26.05 1.52 -8.63
N PHE A 200 -25.11 1.13 -7.76
CA PHE A 200 -25.38 0.36 -6.55
C PHE A 200 -25.73 1.25 -5.34
N LEU A 201 -24.93 2.30 -5.07
CA LEU A 201 -25.10 3.18 -3.91
C LEU A 201 -26.19 4.26 -4.09
N GLY A 202 -26.54 4.62 -5.34
CA GLY A 202 -27.31 5.84 -5.61
C GLY A 202 -26.43 7.09 -5.61
N GLU A 203 -27.06 8.28 -5.74
CA GLU A 203 -26.33 9.54 -5.93
C GLU A 203 -25.60 10.01 -4.66
N ASP A 204 -26.30 10.00 -3.51
CA ASP A 204 -25.82 10.60 -2.25
C ASP A 204 -24.68 9.79 -1.62
N ASP A 205 -24.87 8.47 -1.44
CA ASP A 205 -23.83 7.59 -0.90
C ASP A 205 -22.64 7.43 -1.86
N PHE A 206 -22.85 7.58 -3.17
CA PHE A 206 -21.74 7.68 -4.13
C PHE A 206 -20.94 8.97 -3.96
N ALA A 207 -21.57 10.10 -3.62
CA ALA A 207 -20.84 11.33 -3.30
C ALA A 207 -19.96 11.15 -2.05
N VAL A 208 -20.47 10.48 -1.01
CA VAL A 208 -19.71 10.10 0.20
C VAL A 208 -18.54 9.16 -0.15
N TYR A 209 -18.78 8.14 -0.98
CA TYR A 209 -17.72 7.25 -1.48
C TYR A 209 -16.65 8.02 -2.27
N ARG A 210 -17.04 8.94 -3.15
CA ARG A 210 -16.13 9.77 -3.94
C ARG A 210 -15.28 10.69 -3.08
N GLU A 211 -15.86 11.34 -2.08
CA GLU A 211 -15.08 12.11 -1.11
C GLU A 211 -14.11 11.21 -0.35
N PHE A 212 -14.54 10.02 0.08
CA PHE A 212 -13.69 9.06 0.78
C PHE A 212 -12.48 8.60 -0.05
N GLU A 213 -12.67 8.31 -1.34
CA GLU A 213 -11.61 8.03 -2.32
C GLU A 213 -10.67 9.23 -2.50
N GLU A 214 -11.24 10.42 -2.76
CA GLU A 214 -10.47 11.63 -3.05
C GLU A 214 -9.65 12.12 -1.85
N THR A 215 -10.07 11.80 -0.63
CA THR A 215 -9.41 12.14 0.64
C THR A 215 -8.42 11.09 1.16
N GLN A 216 -8.19 9.97 0.45
CA GLN A 216 -7.25 8.92 0.89
C GLN A 216 -5.84 9.42 1.28
N PRO A 217 -5.20 10.37 0.56
CA PRO A 217 -3.87 10.88 0.95
C PRO A 217 -3.90 11.61 2.31
N GLU A 218 -4.98 12.35 2.57
CA GLU A 218 -5.19 13.06 3.84
C GLU A 218 -5.52 12.10 4.97
N ARG A 219 -6.32 11.06 4.72
CA ARG A 219 -6.62 9.98 5.69
C ARG A 219 -5.36 9.26 6.15
N LEU A 220 -4.46 8.91 5.22
CA LEU A 220 -3.15 8.33 5.57
C LEU A 220 -2.29 9.29 6.40
N HIS A 221 -2.27 10.57 6.05
CA HIS A 221 -1.49 11.59 6.75
C HIS A 221 -2.02 11.85 8.17
N VAL A 222 -3.33 11.99 8.35
CA VAL A 222 -3.96 12.19 9.66
C VAL A 222 -3.85 10.94 10.53
N LYS A 223 -3.94 9.73 9.96
CA LYS A 223 -3.63 8.49 10.68
C LYS A 223 -2.19 8.46 11.20
N LEU A 224 -1.20 8.76 10.35
CA LEU A 224 0.21 8.83 10.76
C LEU A 224 0.47 9.90 11.83
N PHE A 225 -0.33 10.98 11.84
CA PHE A 225 -0.31 11.95 12.94
C PHE A 225 -0.96 11.41 14.22
N LYS A 226 -2.13 10.75 14.15
CA LYS A 226 -2.76 10.10 15.31
C LYS A 226 -1.84 9.08 15.98
N GLU A 227 -1.02 8.36 15.21
CA GLU A 227 0.02 7.44 15.72
C GLU A 227 1.18 8.13 16.49
N THR A 228 1.27 9.46 16.47
CA THR A 228 2.25 10.24 17.27
C THR A 228 1.68 10.89 18.52
N LEU A 229 0.35 10.89 18.70
CA LEU A 229 -0.32 11.53 19.83
C LEU A 229 -0.31 10.62 21.08
N ALA A 230 -0.26 11.24 22.25
CA ALA A 230 -0.56 10.55 23.51
C ALA A 230 -2.08 10.27 23.61
N PRO A 231 -2.53 9.21 24.33
CA PRO A 231 -3.95 8.88 24.46
C PRO A 231 -4.83 10.03 24.96
N GLU A 232 -4.28 10.90 25.80
CA GLU A 232 -4.94 12.07 26.39
C GLU A 232 -5.12 13.23 25.41
N GLU A 233 -4.38 13.22 24.29
CA GLU A 233 -4.38 14.24 23.23
C GLU A 233 -4.99 13.70 21.92
N ALA A 234 -5.56 12.49 21.92
CA ALA A 234 -6.12 11.84 20.75
C ALA A 234 -7.18 12.70 20.05
N LEU A 235 -7.19 12.69 18.71
CA LEU A 235 -8.22 13.39 17.93
C LEU A 235 -9.57 12.69 18.09
N SER A 236 -10.63 13.48 18.32
CA SER A 236 -12.00 13.00 18.14
C SER A 236 -12.28 12.67 16.67
N ASP A 237 -13.35 11.92 16.40
CA ASP A 237 -13.71 11.54 15.03
C ASP A 237 -14.12 12.78 14.19
N GLU A 238 -14.72 13.79 14.82
CA GLU A 238 -15.01 15.10 14.20
C GLU A 238 -13.73 15.88 13.90
N GLN A 239 -12.75 15.90 14.81
CA GLN A 239 -11.46 16.55 14.57
C GLN A 239 -10.67 15.87 13.45
N GLU A 240 -10.68 14.53 13.40
CA GLU A 240 -10.06 13.76 12.31
C GLU A 240 -10.74 14.08 10.96
N HIS A 241 -12.08 14.00 10.89
CA HIS A 241 -12.81 14.27 9.66
C HIS A 241 -12.64 15.72 9.18
N ALA A 242 -12.77 16.70 10.07
CA ALA A 242 -12.57 18.11 9.74
C ALA A 242 -11.13 18.39 9.26
N LEU A 243 -10.11 17.78 9.89
CA LEU A 243 -8.72 17.93 9.47
C LEU A 243 -8.47 17.29 8.10
N ILE A 244 -9.06 16.12 7.83
CA ILE A 244 -9.01 15.46 6.51
C ILE A 244 -9.57 16.39 5.43
N LEU A 245 -10.78 16.93 5.62
CA LEU A 245 -11.40 17.84 4.64
C LEU A 245 -10.61 19.13 4.46
N ALA A 246 -10.13 19.72 5.56
CA ALA A 246 -9.36 20.96 5.50
C ALA A 246 -8.04 20.79 4.72
N LEU A 247 -7.30 19.71 4.95
CA LEU A 247 -6.07 19.41 4.20
C LEU A 247 -6.34 19.07 2.74
N HIS A 248 -7.50 18.46 2.45
CA HIS A 248 -7.94 18.10 1.11
C HIS A 248 -8.23 19.35 0.26
N GLU A 249 -8.94 20.33 0.83
CA GLU A 249 -9.16 21.63 0.18
C GLU A 249 -7.87 22.44 0.00
N GLU A 250 -6.90 22.36 0.93
CA GLU A 250 -5.57 22.93 0.68
C GLU A 250 -4.80 22.19 -0.43
N ARG A 251 -4.94 20.87 -0.53
CA ARG A 251 -4.31 20.09 -1.61
C ARG A 251 -4.93 20.41 -2.98
N LYS A 252 -6.24 20.65 -3.08
CA LYS A 252 -6.92 21.08 -4.32
C LYS A 252 -6.36 22.38 -4.92
N LYS A 253 -5.75 23.25 -4.11
CA LYS A 253 -5.13 24.52 -4.56
C LYS A 253 -3.74 24.33 -5.19
N LEU A 254 -3.16 23.13 -5.11
CA LEU A 254 -1.84 22.85 -5.68
C LEU A 254 -1.91 22.66 -7.20
N PRO A 255 -0.88 23.09 -7.98
CA PRO A 255 -0.83 22.83 -9.41
C PRO A 255 -0.96 21.34 -9.73
N GLN A 256 -1.72 20.99 -10.78
CA GLN A 256 -1.99 19.59 -11.14
C GLN A 256 -0.71 18.77 -11.41
N ALA A 257 0.37 19.39 -11.88
CA ALA A 257 1.69 18.75 -12.04
C ALA A 257 2.35 18.31 -10.71
N PHE A 258 1.83 18.77 -9.56
CA PHE A 258 2.21 18.30 -8.22
C PHE A 258 1.30 17.16 -7.72
N MET A 259 0.07 17.07 -8.22
CA MET A 259 -0.90 16.01 -7.93
C MET A 259 -0.62 14.75 -8.76
N ASN A 260 -0.46 14.90 -10.08
CA ASN A 260 -0.41 13.79 -11.03
C ASN A 260 0.98 13.17 -11.08
N ARG A 261 1.18 12.14 -10.26
CA ARG A 261 2.39 11.29 -10.22
C ARG A 261 2.50 10.28 -11.38
N GLU A 262 1.67 10.46 -12.40
CA GLU A 262 1.41 9.52 -13.51
C GLU A 262 2.54 9.47 -14.54
N THR A 263 3.33 10.53 -14.65
CA THR A 263 4.52 10.59 -15.52
C THR A 263 5.74 10.14 -14.71
N PRO A 264 6.58 9.20 -15.22
CA PRO A 264 7.89 8.95 -14.63
C PRO A 264 8.67 10.26 -14.52
N PRO A 265 9.22 10.62 -13.34
CA PRO A 265 9.71 11.97 -13.12
C PRO A 265 10.94 12.23 -13.99
N ASP A 266 10.80 13.15 -14.95
CA ASP A 266 11.85 13.50 -15.90
C ASP A 266 13.10 13.97 -15.12
N PRO A 267 14.29 13.36 -15.34
CA PRO A 267 15.55 13.81 -14.77
C PRO A 267 15.82 15.30 -14.91
N ALA A 268 15.32 15.97 -15.95
CA ALA A 268 15.44 17.42 -16.11
C ALA A 268 14.73 18.21 -14.98
N THR A 269 13.68 17.66 -14.36
CA THR A 269 12.95 18.28 -13.22
C THR A 269 13.68 18.16 -11.88
N PHE A 270 14.91 17.64 -11.87
CA PHE A 270 15.79 17.57 -10.71
C PHE A 270 16.95 18.57 -10.78
N ASP A 271 16.90 19.57 -11.66
CA ASP A 271 17.77 20.73 -11.55
C ASP A 271 17.52 21.50 -10.23
N ALA A 272 18.51 22.29 -9.82
CA ALA A 272 18.47 22.99 -8.53
C ALA A 272 17.33 24.02 -8.40
N ALA A 273 16.93 24.67 -9.50
CA ALA A 273 15.84 25.66 -9.48
C ALA A 273 14.46 24.97 -9.44
N SER A 274 14.23 23.92 -10.24
CA SER A 274 13.00 23.10 -10.16
C SER A 274 12.84 22.49 -8.77
N VAL A 275 13.92 21.97 -8.19
CA VAL A 275 13.92 21.41 -6.83
C VAL A 275 13.66 22.48 -5.78
N SER A 276 14.31 23.64 -5.86
CA SER A 276 14.06 24.75 -4.94
C SER A 276 12.61 25.27 -5.01
N ASN A 277 12.03 25.36 -6.22
CA ASN A 277 10.63 25.73 -6.40
C ASN A 277 9.69 24.66 -5.80
N ARG A 278 9.97 23.37 -6.02
CA ARG A 278 9.19 22.27 -5.45
C ARG A 278 9.23 22.26 -3.91
N VAL A 279 10.39 22.54 -3.31
CA VAL A 279 10.53 22.73 -1.84
C VAL A 279 9.73 23.95 -1.35
N ALA A 280 9.80 25.09 -2.05
CA ALA A 280 9.05 26.29 -1.69
C ALA A 280 7.52 26.16 -1.87
N LEU A 281 7.06 25.30 -2.79
CA LEU A 281 5.64 24.94 -2.92
C LEU A 281 5.20 24.04 -1.76
N ILE A 282 6.00 23.02 -1.42
CA ILE A 282 5.78 22.13 -0.26
C ILE A 282 5.70 22.93 1.05
N GLY A 283 6.61 23.88 1.27
CA GLY A 283 6.61 24.75 2.45
C GLY A 283 5.29 25.52 2.61
N ARG A 284 4.84 26.20 1.54
CA ARG A 284 3.59 26.96 1.53
C ARG A 284 2.35 26.09 1.75
N TRP A 285 2.32 24.88 1.18
CA TRP A 285 1.24 23.92 1.42
C TRP A 285 1.15 23.50 2.89
N TYR A 286 2.28 23.14 3.51
CA TYR A 286 2.34 22.79 4.93
C TYR A 286 1.98 23.99 5.83
N GLU A 287 2.41 25.21 5.48
CA GLU A 287 2.09 26.43 6.22
C GLU A 287 0.58 26.75 6.16
N SER A 288 -0.08 26.56 5.01
CA SER A 288 -1.53 26.73 4.90
C SER A 288 -2.31 25.60 5.60
N GLY A 289 -1.87 24.35 5.47
CA GLY A 289 -2.42 23.21 6.22
C GLY A 289 -2.30 23.39 7.74
N LEU A 290 -1.24 24.05 8.23
CA LEU A 290 -1.08 24.43 9.64
C LEU A 290 -2.04 25.53 10.09
N GLN A 291 -2.35 26.50 9.21
CA GLN A 291 -3.34 27.54 9.50
C GLN A 291 -4.74 26.91 9.63
N ARG A 292 -5.15 26.09 8.66
CA ARG A 292 -6.45 25.39 8.72
C ARG A 292 -6.54 24.43 9.92
N ALA A 293 -5.48 23.70 10.24
CA ALA A 293 -5.44 22.81 11.41
C ALA A 293 -5.57 23.57 12.75
N ALA A 294 -5.17 24.85 12.81
CA ALA A 294 -5.29 25.67 14.01
C ALA A 294 -6.75 26.07 14.35
N GLU A 295 -7.69 25.90 13.41
CA GLU A 295 -9.13 26.09 13.63
C GLU A 295 -9.82 24.82 14.19
N ILE A 296 -9.10 23.69 14.22
CA ILE A 296 -9.68 22.34 14.45
C ILE A 296 -9.01 21.64 15.65
N LEU A 297 -7.69 21.81 15.80
CA LEU A 297 -6.88 21.14 16.82
C LEU A 297 -6.75 21.97 18.10
N THR A 298 -6.63 21.31 19.26
CA THR A 298 -6.25 21.97 20.51
C THR A 298 -4.83 22.58 20.38
N PRO A 299 -4.44 23.55 21.22
CA PRO A 299 -3.08 24.10 21.19
C PRO A 299 -1.97 23.05 21.33
N ASN A 300 -2.22 21.99 22.11
CA ASN A 300 -1.28 20.88 22.31
C ASN A 300 -1.23 19.94 21.09
N GLN A 301 -2.39 19.54 20.54
CA GLN A 301 -2.48 18.78 19.29
C GLN A 301 -1.81 19.55 18.14
N LEU A 302 -2.07 20.85 17.99
CA LEU A 302 -1.47 21.71 16.97
C LEU A 302 0.06 21.84 17.13
N ALA A 303 0.55 21.91 18.37
CA ALA A 303 1.99 21.92 18.65
C ALA A 303 2.67 20.58 18.26
N GLN A 304 1.99 19.45 18.46
CA GLN A 304 2.45 18.14 18.00
C GLN A 304 2.37 18.01 16.47
N TYR A 305 1.28 18.48 15.86
CA TYR A 305 1.08 18.48 14.40
C TYR A 305 2.14 19.31 13.68
N ARG A 306 2.50 20.48 14.22
CA ARG A 306 3.60 21.30 13.68
C ARG A 306 4.92 20.54 13.66
N ARG A 307 5.28 19.83 14.73
CA ARG A 307 6.52 19.04 14.80
C ARG A 307 6.54 17.87 13.81
N SER A 308 5.42 17.16 13.64
CA SER A 308 5.35 16.07 12.67
C SER A 308 5.46 16.59 11.22
N LEU A 309 4.85 17.74 10.91
CA LEU A 309 5.00 18.42 9.63
C LEU A 309 6.42 18.95 9.39
N GLU A 310 7.06 19.56 10.38
CA GLU A 310 8.46 20.00 10.31
C GLU A 310 9.40 18.82 10.01
N GLN A 311 9.19 17.67 10.67
CA GLN A 311 9.94 16.45 10.41
C GLN A 311 9.70 15.90 9.00
N GLN A 312 8.45 15.84 8.53
CA GLN A 312 8.12 15.41 7.16
C GLN A 312 8.74 16.35 6.11
N ARG A 313 8.62 17.67 6.31
CA ARG A 313 9.22 18.71 5.45
C ARG A 313 10.73 18.54 5.36
N ALA A 314 11.43 18.36 6.49
CA ALA A 314 12.87 18.17 6.51
C ALA A 314 13.31 16.90 5.75
N MET A 315 12.60 15.77 5.93
CA MET A 315 12.88 14.54 5.19
C MET A 315 12.61 14.69 3.68
N SER A 316 11.50 15.33 3.31
CA SER A 316 11.12 15.61 1.91
C SER A 316 12.14 16.52 1.22
N GLU A 317 12.52 17.62 1.87
CA GLU A 317 13.52 18.58 1.39
C GLU A 317 14.91 17.92 1.24
N MET A 318 15.33 17.10 2.20
CA MET A 318 16.58 16.34 2.13
C MET A 318 16.55 15.33 0.96
N GLY A 319 15.48 14.57 0.80
CA GLY A 319 15.32 13.62 -0.31
C GLY A 319 15.31 14.31 -1.68
N LEU A 320 14.66 15.47 -1.78
CA LEU A 320 14.65 16.30 -2.98
C LEU A 320 16.04 16.87 -3.32
N LYS A 321 16.79 17.36 -2.33
CA LYS A 321 18.18 17.84 -2.52
C LYS A 321 19.15 16.71 -2.89
N MET A 322 19.00 15.52 -2.28
CA MET A 322 19.78 14.33 -2.64
C MET A 322 19.47 13.87 -4.08
N ALA A 323 18.21 13.87 -4.47
CA ALA A 323 17.82 13.58 -5.85
C ALA A 323 18.38 14.62 -6.85
N ALA A 324 18.44 15.90 -6.48
CA ALA A 324 19.09 16.94 -7.30
C ALA A 324 20.58 16.64 -7.52
N GLN A 325 21.30 16.25 -6.46
CA GLN A 325 22.72 15.87 -6.54
C GLN A 325 22.93 14.61 -7.39
N MET A 326 22.02 13.62 -7.33
CA MET A 326 22.15 12.36 -8.07
C MET A 326 21.71 12.44 -9.55
N PHE A 327 20.74 13.30 -9.89
CA PHE A 327 20.13 13.32 -11.23
C PHE A 327 20.33 14.64 -12.01
N GLY A 328 20.47 15.77 -11.32
CA GLY A 328 20.77 17.06 -11.95
C GLY A 328 22.23 17.18 -12.40
N ALA A 329 23.16 16.45 -11.77
CA ALA A 329 24.57 16.44 -12.11
C ALA A 329 24.91 15.51 -13.30
N ARG A 330 24.40 15.84 -14.49
CA ARG A 330 25.02 15.35 -15.74
C ARG A 330 26.16 16.31 -16.13
N PRO A 331 27.35 15.81 -16.51
CA PRO A 331 28.34 16.64 -17.18
C PRO A 331 27.73 17.23 -18.45
N SER A 332 27.99 18.52 -18.72
CA SER A 332 27.79 19.08 -20.04
C SER A 332 28.57 18.25 -21.05
N GLU A 333 27.91 17.83 -22.13
CA GLU A 333 28.58 17.09 -23.21
C GLU A 333 29.71 17.98 -23.76
N PRO A 334 30.98 17.52 -23.77
CA PRO A 334 32.10 18.35 -24.17
C PRO A 334 31.91 18.74 -25.63
N ALA A 335 31.87 20.06 -25.90
CA ALA A 335 31.61 20.59 -27.22
C ALA A 335 32.55 19.94 -28.25
N GLN A 336 31.97 19.33 -29.29
CA GLN A 336 32.75 18.76 -30.37
C GLN A 336 33.63 19.87 -30.98
N PRO A 337 34.95 19.67 -31.11
CA PRO A 337 35.78 20.62 -31.83
C PRO A 337 35.30 20.70 -33.30
N PRO A 338 35.38 21.87 -33.94
CA PRO A 338 34.96 22.01 -35.33
C PRO A 338 35.74 21.05 -36.23
N ALA A 339 35.03 20.40 -37.16
CA ALA A 339 35.64 19.54 -38.17
C ALA A 339 36.53 20.38 -39.11
N PRO A 340 37.63 19.78 -39.63
CA PRO A 340 38.57 20.45 -40.55
C PRO A 340 38.01 20.63 -41.97
#